data_AF-A0A6A6KCB7-F1
#
_entry.id   AF-A0A6A6KCB7-F1
#
_cell.length_a   1.000
_cell.length_b   1.000
_cell.length_c   1.000
_cell.angle_alpha   90.00
_cell.angle_beta   90.00
_cell.angle_gamma   90.00
#
_symmetry.space_group_name_H-M   'P 1'
#
loop_
_entity.id
_entity.type
_entity.pdbx_description
1 polymer ?
#
loop_
_entity_poly.entity_id
_entity_poly.type
_entity_poly.pdbx_seq_one_letter_code
_entity_poly.pdbx_strand_id
1 'polypeptide(L)'
;MDYRIGFSDSNEISNGSCTSCIETLSTPKPPNPEISALRQLSKSLESIFESPDFDYFADAKITISASNREVPVHRCILSARSSFFKAMFSGSAAKEKDAKFELKQLAKDYDVGFDSLVAVLAYLYSGKVRPLPDGVCVCADEDCSHVACRVAVDFMLEVLYASFTFQVPELVALYQRHLLDILDIVAIDDILVVLSVANMCDKACERLFARCIKIIVESDVDIVTLDKALPQHIVKQITDSRLEYGLETPESPGYADKHKKRIHRALDSDDVELVRMLLNEAHTNLDDAHALHYAVAYCDAKTATELLNLGIADVNLRNSRGYTVLHVAAMRKEPKIIVSLLTKGARPSDLTSDGRKALQISKRLTRASDYHSSTEEGKASPKERLCIEILEQAERRDPLLGEAISLVVAGDDLRMKLLYLENRVGLAKLLFPVEAKVMMDIAQVDGTNEFPLNDIMAKNLAGAQRTTGGFNEAPFRMQEEHLNRTRALSRTEVLNRIMDADDLSQLANLGNDTPEERLQKRKRYMELQVVLGKAFTEDKQEFDRSTISSSSSKSIGAVRSNCKLLGRGGKT
;
A
#
# COMPACT_ATOMS: atom_id res chain seq x y z
N MET A 1 0.92 -81.50 -9.41
CA MET A 1 1.41 -81.79 -10.77
C MET A 1 2.07 -80.54 -11.29
N ASP A 2 3.38 -80.65 -11.41
CA ASP A 2 4.39 -79.85 -12.10
C ASP A 2 3.90 -78.78 -13.10
N TYR A 3 4.46 -77.56 -13.05
CA TYR A 3 5.68 -77.22 -13.81
C TYR A 3 6.21 -75.80 -13.49
N ARG A 4 7.47 -75.64 -13.84
CA ARG A 4 8.48 -74.63 -13.47
C ARG A 4 8.69 -73.61 -14.60
N ILE A 5 9.21 -72.40 -14.24
CA ILE A 5 10.06 -71.44 -15.02
C ILE A 5 9.30 -70.36 -15.84
N GLY A 6 9.66 -69.06 -15.83
CA GLY A 6 10.75 -68.29 -15.20
C GLY A 6 10.69 -66.78 -15.52
N PHE A 7 11.54 -66.00 -14.82
CA PHE A 7 12.12 -64.64 -15.05
C PHE A 7 11.58 -63.77 -16.21
N SER A 8 11.41 -62.44 -16.12
CA SER A 8 12.28 -61.41 -15.51
C SER A 8 11.55 -60.07 -15.25
N ASP A 9 11.98 -59.40 -14.18
CA ASP A 9 12.30 -57.96 -14.02
C ASP A 9 11.25 -56.87 -14.36
N SER A 10 10.59 -56.25 -13.35
CA SER A 10 11.05 -55.15 -12.46
C SER A 10 10.97 -53.76 -13.12
N ASN A 11 10.59 -52.65 -12.48
CA ASN A 11 9.98 -52.38 -11.19
C ASN A 11 9.43 -50.95 -11.30
N GLU A 12 8.18 -50.74 -10.91
CA GLU A 12 7.65 -49.44 -10.52
C GLU A 12 8.27 -49.04 -9.17
N ILE A 13 8.64 -47.78 -8.99
CA ILE A 13 8.80 -47.22 -7.64
C ILE A 13 8.13 -45.85 -7.61
N SER A 14 7.01 -45.83 -6.90
CA SER A 14 6.39 -44.65 -6.32
C SER A 14 6.84 -44.45 -4.88
N ASN A 15 6.44 -43.29 -4.36
CA ASN A 15 6.24 -42.90 -2.96
C ASN A 15 7.39 -42.26 -2.20
N GLY A 16 6.99 -41.15 -1.57
CA GLY A 16 7.69 -40.55 -0.45
C GLY A 16 7.14 -40.97 0.91
N SER A 17 7.55 -40.13 1.86
CA SER A 17 7.19 -40.03 3.27
C SER A 17 8.10 -40.72 4.28
N CYS A 18 8.37 -39.93 5.31
CA CYS A 18 9.34 -40.06 6.38
C CYS A 18 9.04 -41.19 7.35
N THR A 19 10.09 -41.78 7.92
CA THR A 19 10.07 -42.23 9.32
C THR A 19 11.49 -42.27 9.86
N SER A 20 11.69 -41.58 10.98
CA SER A 20 12.88 -41.63 11.83
C SER A 20 13.09 -43.04 12.38
N CYS A 21 14.31 -43.58 12.28
CA CYS A 21 14.99 -44.35 13.35
C CYS A 21 16.35 -44.92 12.88
N ILE A 22 17.35 -44.69 13.74
CA ILE A 22 18.58 -45.48 13.98
C ILE A 22 19.70 -45.36 12.93
N GLU A 23 20.73 -44.61 13.33
CA GLU A 23 22.07 -44.60 12.74
C GLU A 23 22.70 -46.00 12.80
N THR A 24 22.69 -46.72 11.69
CA THR A 24 23.76 -47.66 11.37
C THR A 24 24.84 -46.93 10.59
N LEU A 25 26.04 -46.85 11.16
CA LEU A 25 27.28 -46.37 10.53
C LEU A 25 27.58 -47.16 9.25
N SER A 26 27.00 -46.73 8.13
CA SER A 26 27.52 -47.00 6.80
C SER A 26 28.24 -45.75 6.33
N THR A 27 29.56 -45.85 6.22
CA THR A 27 30.41 -44.80 5.65
C THR A 27 29.80 -44.29 4.34
N PRO A 28 29.56 -42.98 4.16
CA PRO A 28 28.99 -42.48 2.92
C PRO A 28 29.96 -42.79 1.79
N LYS A 29 29.49 -43.57 0.82
CA LYS A 29 30.23 -43.88 -0.41
C LYS A 29 30.71 -42.56 -1.01
N PRO A 30 32.01 -42.39 -1.35
CA PRO A 30 32.50 -41.11 -1.86
C PRO A 30 31.69 -40.72 -3.10
N PRO A 31 31.28 -39.43 -3.21
CA PRO A 31 30.50 -38.97 -4.34
C PRO A 31 31.27 -39.26 -5.63
N ASN A 32 30.57 -39.77 -6.65
CA ASN A 32 31.15 -40.05 -7.97
C ASN A 32 32.05 -38.86 -8.40
N PRO A 33 33.33 -39.09 -8.77
CA PRO A 33 34.27 -38.01 -9.11
C PRO A 33 33.75 -37.08 -10.22
N GLU A 34 32.96 -37.59 -11.18
CA GLU A 34 32.33 -36.76 -12.21
C GLU A 34 31.27 -35.82 -11.63
N ILE A 35 30.42 -36.33 -10.72
CA ILE A 35 29.43 -35.51 -10.01
C ILE A 35 30.14 -34.44 -9.16
N SER A 36 31.26 -34.81 -8.54
CA SER A 36 32.07 -33.87 -7.76
C SER A 36 32.70 -32.77 -8.64
N ALA A 37 33.21 -33.13 -9.82
CA ALA A 37 33.75 -32.17 -10.78
C ALA A 37 32.67 -31.22 -11.32
N LEU A 38 31.48 -31.73 -11.66
CA LEU A 38 30.36 -30.90 -12.11
C LEU A 38 29.84 -29.98 -11.01
N ARG A 39 29.75 -30.46 -9.76
CA ARG A 39 29.42 -29.63 -8.59
C ARG A 39 30.46 -28.53 -8.38
N GLN A 40 31.74 -28.83 -8.58
CA GLN A 40 32.79 -27.83 -8.45
C GLN A 40 32.70 -26.77 -9.55
N LEU A 41 32.47 -27.17 -10.81
CA LEU A 41 32.25 -26.24 -11.92
C LEU A 41 31.04 -25.32 -11.66
N SER A 42 29.93 -25.91 -11.22
CA SER A 42 28.72 -25.17 -10.82
C SER A 42 29.02 -24.14 -9.73
N LYS A 43 29.73 -24.53 -8.66
CA LYS A 43 30.15 -23.61 -7.60
C LYS A 43 31.10 -22.50 -8.09
N SER A 44 32.01 -22.81 -9.00
CA SER A 44 32.93 -21.81 -9.55
C SER A 44 32.17 -20.76 -10.38
N LEU A 45 31.24 -21.17 -11.25
CA LEU A 45 30.41 -20.23 -12.02
C LEU A 45 29.47 -19.40 -11.12
N GLU A 46 28.93 -20.04 -10.08
CA GLU A 46 28.13 -19.38 -9.05
C GLU A 46 28.93 -18.28 -8.33
N SER A 47 30.19 -18.55 -7.96
CA SER A 47 31.05 -17.57 -7.29
C SER A 47 31.38 -16.35 -8.13
N ILE A 48 31.40 -16.47 -9.46
CA ILE A 48 31.58 -15.32 -10.35
C ILE A 48 30.37 -14.40 -10.25
N PHE A 49 29.16 -14.97 -10.30
CA PHE A 49 27.90 -14.21 -10.25
C PHE A 49 27.66 -13.52 -8.89
N GLU A 50 28.19 -14.08 -7.81
CA GLU A 50 28.09 -13.51 -6.44
C GLU A 50 29.22 -12.54 -6.08
N SER A 51 30.25 -12.43 -6.94
CA SER A 51 31.43 -11.63 -6.63
C SER A 51 31.07 -10.13 -6.52
N PRO A 52 31.60 -9.40 -5.51
CA PRO A 52 31.46 -7.94 -5.45
C PRO A 52 32.12 -7.24 -6.65
N ASP A 53 33.11 -7.89 -7.29
CA ASP A 53 33.79 -7.40 -8.49
C ASP A 53 33.13 -7.89 -9.79
N PHE A 54 31.92 -8.46 -9.72
CA PHE A 54 31.25 -9.09 -10.87
C PHE A 54 31.08 -8.15 -12.07
N ASP A 55 30.84 -6.85 -11.82
CA ASP A 55 30.69 -5.85 -12.88
C ASP A 55 31.97 -5.67 -13.72
N TYR A 56 33.15 -5.95 -13.16
CA TYR A 56 34.43 -5.83 -13.88
C TYR A 56 34.63 -6.92 -14.94
N PHE A 57 34.01 -8.09 -14.74
CA PHE A 57 34.18 -9.25 -15.64
C PHE A 57 33.05 -9.39 -16.67
N ALA A 58 31.90 -8.77 -16.41
CA ALA A 58 30.76 -8.79 -17.31
C ALA A 58 31.04 -8.05 -18.62
N ASP A 59 30.42 -8.50 -19.70
CA ASP A 59 30.58 -7.92 -21.05
C ASP A 59 29.28 -7.32 -21.62
N ALA A 60 28.20 -7.38 -20.84
CA ALA A 60 26.90 -6.77 -21.10
C ALA A 60 26.13 -6.51 -19.79
N LYS A 61 25.06 -5.73 -19.86
CA LYS A 61 24.16 -5.45 -18.73
C LYS A 61 22.69 -5.59 -19.13
N ILE A 62 21.87 -6.12 -18.24
CA ILE A 62 20.41 -6.10 -18.36
C ILE A 62 19.87 -5.02 -17.44
N THR A 63 19.15 -4.05 -17.98
CA THR A 63 18.61 -2.91 -17.23
C THR A 63 17.13 -3.11 -16.90
N ILE A 64 16.75 -2.70 -15.69
CA ILE A 64 15.36 -2.75 -15.20
C ILE A 64 14.89 -1.33 -14.94
N SER A 65 14.24 -0.73 -15.94
CA SER A 65 13.81 0.67 -15.92
C SER A 65 12.94 1.02 -14.72
N ALA A 66 12.09 0.10 -14.26
CA ALA A 66 11.19 0.31 -13.12
C ALA A 66 11.91 0.49 -11.77
N SER A 67 13.07 -0.15 -11.57
CA SER A 67 13.84 -0.08 -10.31
C SER A 67 15.14 0.72 -10.44
N ASN A 68 15.48 1.18 -11.65
CA ASN A 68 16.77 1.78 -11.99
C ASN A 68 17.97 0.91 -11.55
N ARG A 69 17.80 -0.42 -11.60
CA ARG A 69 18.82 -1.41 -11.28
C ARG A 69 19.37 -2.03 -12.57
N GLU A 70 20.65 -2.38 -12.54
CA GLU A 70 21.33 -3.07 -13.64
C GLU A 70 21.87 -4.41 -13.12
N VAL A 71 21.79 -5.46 -13.96
CA VAL A 71 22.39 -6.77 -13.69
C VAL A 71 23.51 -7.02 -14.69
N PRO A 72 24.78 -7.11 -14.25
CA PRO A 72 25.89 -7.46 -15.13
C PRO A 72 25.72 -8.90 -15.64
N VAL A 73 26.09 -9.18 -16.90
CA VAL A 73 25.99 -10.53 -17.47
C VAL A 73 27.14 -10.86 -18.41
N HIS A 74 27.42 -12.15 -18.54
CA HIS A 74 28.36 -12.71 -19.51
C HIS A 74 27.58 -13.31 -20.68
N ARG A 75 27.68 -12.70 -21.86
CA ARG A 75 26.97 -13.13 -23.07
C ARG A 75 27.29 -14.58 -23.43
N CYS A 76 28.53 -15.01 -23.24
CA CYS A 76 28.98 -16.37 -23.56
C CYS A 76 28.29 -17.44 -22.71
N ILE A 77 28.15 -17.21 -21.39
CA ILE A 77 27.49 -18.14 -20.46
C ILE A 77 26.01 -18.23 -20.80
N LEU A 78 25.33 -17.08 -20.92
CA LEU A 78 23.90 -17.05 -21.21
C LEU A 78 23.59 -17.66 -22.59
N SER A 79 24.39 -17.37 -23.63
CA SER A 79 24.24 -17.98 -24.97
C SER A 79 24.43 -19.50 -24.96
N ALA A 80 25.32 -20.01 -24.10
CA ALA A 80 25.55 -21.45 -24.00
C ALA A 80 24.39 -22.18 -23.32
N ARG A 81 23.61 -21.48 -22.48
CA ARG A 81 22.58 -22.06 -21.61
C ARG A 81 21.15 -21.74 -22.04
N SER A 82 20.98 -20.81 -22.99
CA SER A 82 19.68 -20.38 -23.49
C SER A 82 19.76 -20.04 -24.98
N SER A 83 18.91 -20.69 -25.78
CA SER A 83 18.75 -20.40 -27.20
C SER A 83 18.22 -18.98 -27.45
N PHE A 84 17.39 -18.45 -26.54
CA PHE A 84 16.94 -17.06 -26.59
C PHE A 84 18.13 -16.10 -26.52
N PHE A 85 18.97 -16.20 -25.49
CA PHE A 85 20.12 -15.32 -25.34
C PHE A 85 21.13 -15.49 -26.46
N LYS A 86 21.32 -16.73 -26.95
CA LYS A 86 22.18 -17.00 -28.12
C LYS A 86 21.70 -16.24 -29.36
N ALA A 87 20.40 -16.29 -29.66
CA ALA A 87 19.81 -15.58 -30.80
C ALA A 87 19.90 -14.06 -30.60
N MET A 88 19.57 -13.58 -29.41
CA MET A 88 19.61 -12.18 -29.01
C MET A 88 21.02 -11.57 -29.19
N PHE A 89 22.05 -12.24 -28.67
CA PHE A 89 23.43 -11.74 -28.76
C PHE A 89 24.10 -11.97 -30.12
N SER A 90 23.47 -12.71 -31.03
CA SER A 90 23.95 -12.88 -32.42
C SER A 90 23.57 -11.70 -33.33
N GLY A 91 22.74 -10.76 -32.87
CA GLY A 91 22.29 -9.59 -33.63
C GLY A 91 23.36 -8.50 -33.82
N SER A 92 23.18 -7.65 -34.83
CA SER A 92 24.12 -6.58 -35.19
C SER A 92 24.34 -5.53 -34.09
N ALA A 93 23.34 -5.29 -33.24
CA ALA A 93 23.40 -4.39 -32.08
C ALA A 93 24.23 -4.92 -30.90
N ALA A 94 24.61 -6.21 -30.91
CA ALA A 94 25.34 -6.85 -29.82
C ALA A 94 26.88 -6.77 -29.97
N LYS A 95 27.41 -5.98 -30.92
CA LYS A 95 28.84 -5.90 -31.23
C LYS A 95 29.63 -4.92 -30.37
N GLU A 96 28.95 -4.07 -29.60
CA GLU A 96 29.61 -3.12 -28.69
C GLU A 96 30.08 -3.80 -27.40
N LYS A 97 31.17 -3.26 -26.84
CA LYS A 97 31.63 -3.57 -25.49
C LYS A 97 30.73 -2.79 -24.53
N ASP A 98 30.17 -3.44 -23.52
CA ASP A 98 29.19 -2.89 -22.56
C ASP A 98 27.76 -2.69 -23.10
N ALA A 99 27.31 -3.60 -23.97
CA ALA A 99 25.94 -3.58 -24.49
C ALA A 99 24.89 -3.64 -23.37
N LYS A 100 23.91 -2.73 -23.40
CA LYS A 100 22.79 -2.66 -22.45
C LYS A 100 21.51 -3.18 -23.10
N PHE A 101 20.81 -4.06 -22.39
CA PHE A 101 19.55 -4.66 -22.84
C PHE A 101 18.45 -4.39 -21.83
N GLU A 102 17.37 -3.75 -22.27
CA GLU A 102 16.25 -3.42 -21.39
C GLU A 102 15.35 -4.64 -21.17
N LEU A 103 15.13 -5.03 -19.91
CA LEU A 103 14.31 -6.19 -19.56
C LEU A 103 12.90 -6.11 -20.13
N LYS A 104 12.28 -4.92 -20.16
CA LYS A 104 10.94 -4.71 -20.72
C LYS A 104 10.86 -5.01 -22.22
N GLN A 105 11.97 -4.91 -22.95
CA GLN A 105 12.04 -5.30 -24.36
C GLN A 105 12.20 -6.82 -24.53
N LEU A 106 12.79 -7.49 -23.54
CA LEU A 106 12.98 -8.95 -23.53
C LEU A 106 11.69 -9.66 -23.09
N ALA A 107 11.06 -9.16 -22.02
CA ALA A 107 9.84 -9.65 -21.38
C ALA A 107 8.73 -8.62 -21.59
N LYS A 108 8.06 -8.69 -22.75
CA LYS A 108 7.12 -7.64 -23.18
C LYS A 108 5.74 -7.77 -22.54
N ASP A 109 5.25 -8.99 -22.41
CA ASP A 109 3.85 -9.26 -22.07
C ASP A 109 3.59 -9.31 -20.56
N TYR A 110 4.65 -9.41 -19.74
CA TYR A 110 4.56 -9.46 -18.29
C TYR A 110 5.75 -8.77 -17.63
N ASP A 111 5.50 -8.10 -16.51
CA ASP A 111 6.54 -7.41 -15.74
C ASP A 111 7.31 -8.40 -14.87
N VAL A 112 8.64 -8.40 -15.00
CA VAL A 112 9.54 -9.26 -14.23
C VAL A 112 10.37 -8.38 -13.30
N GLY A 113 10.31 -8.68 -12.00
CA GLY A 113 11.06 -7.98 -10.96
C GLY A 113 12.55 -8.33 -10.97
N PHE A 114 13.34 -7.51 -10.27
CA PHE A 114 14.79 -7.70 -10.15
C PHE A 114 15.15 -9.06 -9.57
N ASP A 115 14.54 -9.44 -8.44
CA ASP A 115 14.90 -10.67 -7.74
C ASP A 115 14.53 -11.92 -8.56
N SER A 116 13.41 -11.87 -9.28
CA SER A 116 12.97 -12.93 -10.18
C SER A 116 13.91 -13.09 -11.38
N LEU A 117 14.37 -11.98 -11.98
CA LEU A 117 15.39 -12.01 -13.02
C LEU A 117 16.70 -12.62 -12.49
N VAL A 118 17.16 -12.17 -11.33
CA VAL A 118 18.38 -12.68 -10.69
C VAL A 118 18.26 -14.17 -10.38
N ALA A 119 17.10 -14.66 -9.95
CA ALA A 119 16.88 -16.08 -9.71
C ALA A 119 17.05 -16.93 -10.98
N VAL A 120 16.50 -16.48 -12.12
CA VAL A 120 16.66 -17.17 -13.41
C VAL A 120 18.10 -17.11 -13.92
N LEU A 121 18.75 -15.95 -13.82
CA LEU A 121 20.15 -15.79 -14.23
C LEU A 121 21.08 -16.63 -13.34
N ALA A 122 20.89 -16.64 -12.03
CA ALA A 122 21.65 -17.47 -11.11
C ALA A 122 21.55 -18.96 -11.47
N TYR A 123 20.37 -19.43 -11.87
CA TYR A 123 20.20 -20.79 -12.37
C TYR A 123 20.95 -21.02 -13.70
N LEU A 124 20.95 -20.06 -14.63
CA LEU A 124 21.70 -20.18 -15.87
C LEU A 124 23.22 -20.29 -15.64
N TYR A 125 23.76 -19.61 -14.62
CA TYR A 125 25.17 -19.70 -14.25
C TYR A 125 25.51 -20.99 -13.48
N SER A 126 24.73 -21.31 -12.46
CA SER A 126 25.07 -22.37 -11.50
C SER A 126 24.45 -23.73 -11.84
N GLY A 127 23.34 -23.76 -12.58
CA GLY A 127 22.49 -24.95 -12.74
C GLY A 127 21.75 -25.36 -11.46
N LYS A 128 21.75 -24.52 -10.42
CA LYS A 128 21.05 -24.77 -9.15
C LYS A 128 19.89 -23.80 -8.97
N VAL A 129 18.78 -24.32 -8.45
CA VAL A 129 17.68 -23.50 -7.97
C VAL A 129 18.12 -22.97 -6.61
N ARG A 130 18.35 -21.65 -6.52
CA ARG A 130 18.80 -21.04 -5.28
C ARG A 130 17.66 -20.99 -4.25
N PRO A 131 17.97 -21.13 -2.95
CA PRO A 131 17.06 -20.66 -1.92
C PRO A 131 16.87 -19.15 -2.12
N LEU A 132 15.64 -18.71 -1.90
CA LEU A 132 15.25 -17.33 -2.15
C LEU A 132 15.82 -16.44 -1.05
N PRO A 133 16.22 -15.19 -1.36
CA PRO A 133 16.64 -14.26 -0.32
C PRO A 133 15.50 -14.03 0.69
N ASP A 134 15.87 -13.92 1.97
CA ASP A 134 14.91 -13.68 3.04
C ASP A 134 14.10 -12.40 2.76
N GLY A 135 12.77 -12.47 2.92
CA GLY A 135 11.89 -11.32 2.78
C GLY A 135 11.35 -11.02 1.37
N VAL A 136 11.86 -11.65 0.31
CA VAL A 136 11.42 -11.40 -1.09
C VAL A 136 10.08 -12.06 -1.41
N CYS A 137 9.87 -13.28 -0.89
CA CYS A 137 8.64 -14.07 -1.07
C CYS A 137 7.73 -14.05 0.16
N VAL A 138 8.01 -13.14 1.10
CA VAL A 138 7.31 -13.00 2.37
C VAL A 138 6.55 -11.68 2.32
N CYS A 139 5.28 -11.70 2.68
CA CYS A 139 4.48 -10.47 2.75
C CYS A 139 4.61 -9.82 4.13
N ALA A 140 4.22 -8.55 4.24
CA ALA A 140 4.33 -7.77 5.48
C ALA A 140 3.31 -8.15 6.57
N ASP A 141 2.53 -9.22 6.37
CA ASP A 141 1.57 -9.72 7.37
C ASP A 141 2.20 -10.86 8.18
N GLU A 142 2.52 -10.58 9.45
CA GLU A 142 3.15 -11.52 10.38
C GLU A 142 2.27 -12.76 10.67
N ASP A 143 0.94 -12.64 10.52
CA ASP A 143 0.01 -13.75 10.73
C ASP A 143 -0.16 -14.64 9.48
N CYS A 144 0.57 -14.37 8.40
CA CYS A 144 0.49 -15.14 7.17
C CYS A 144 1.43 -16.36 7.20
N SER A 145 0.97 -17.51 6.71
CA SER A 145 1.82 -18.71 6.57
C SER A 145 2.82 -18.62 5.40
N HIS A 146 2.68 -17.59 4.55
CA HIS A 146 3.47 -17.32 3.35
C HIS A 146 3.54 -18.43 2.29
N VAL A 147 2.84 -19.56 2.46
CA VAL A 147 2.85 -20.69 1.50
C VAL A 147 2.28 -20.30 0.14
N ALA A 148 1.17 -19.56 0.15
CA ALA A 148 0.41 -19.19 -1.05
C ALA A 148 -0.05 -17.72 -0.99
N CYS A 149 0.72 -16.86 -0.35
CA CYS A 149 0.42 -15.43 -0.32
C CYS A 149 0.69 -14.80 -1.69
N ARG A 150 0.01 -13.70 -2.01
CA ARG A 150 0.16 -12.96 -3.26
C ARG A 150 1.62 -12.74 -3.64
N VAL A 151 2.44 -12.26 -2.70
CA VAL A 151 3.84 -11.95 -2.92
C VAL A 151 4.64 -13.17 -3.38
N ALA A 152 4.41 -14.34 -2.76
CA ALA A 152 5.05 -15.59 -3.16
C ALA A 152 4.56 -16.05 -4.54
N VAL A 153 3.24 -15.97 -4.80
CA VAL A 153 2.65 -16.32 -6.09
C VAL A 153 3.20 -15.44 -7.21
N ASP A 154 3.23 -14.12 -7.02
CA ASP A 154 3.78 -13.16 -7.98
C ASP A 154 5.24 -13.48 -8.30
N PHE A 155 6.07 -13.74 -7.29
CA PHE A 155 7.46 -14.16 -7.53
C PHE A 155 7.54 -15.44 -8.36
N MET A 156 6.75 -16.47 -8.03
CA MET A 156 6.74 -17.72 -8.80
C MET A 156 6.28 -17.51 -10.25
N LEU A 157 5.30 -16.63 -10.48
CA LEU A 157 4.82 -16.27 -11.82
C LEU A 157 5.85 -15.48 -12.61
N GLU A 158 6.51 -14.50 -11.99
CA GLU A 158 7.60 -13.74 -12.61
C GLU A 158 8.75 -14.67 -13.04
N VAL A 159 9.16 -15.61 -12.18
CA VAL A 159 10.20 -16.60 -12.52
C VAL A 159 9.74 -17.57 -13.60
N LEU A 160 8.49 -18.06 -13.53
CA LEU A 160 7.91 -18.92 -14.55
C LEU A 160 7.92 -18.24 -15.92
N TYR A 161 7.41 -17.01 -15.98
CA TYR A 161 7.34 -16.22 -17.21
C TYR A 161 8.74 -15.91 -17.74
N ALA A 162 9.66 -15.41 -16.90
CA ALA A 162 11.04 -15.12 -17.31
C ALA A 162 11.76 -16.37 -17.81
N SER A 163 11.55 -17.53 -17.18
CA SER A 163 12.11 -18.81 -17.61
C SER A 163 11.54 -19.24 -18.96
N PHE A 164 10.24 -19.03 -19.20
CA PHE A 164 9.62 -19.27 -20.49
C PHE A 164 10.20 -18.35 -21.58
N THR A 165 10.25 -17.04 -21.33
CA THR A 165 10.82 -16.03 -22.23
C THR A 165 12.27 -16.34 -22.59
N PHE A 166 13.09 -16.71 -21.60
CA PHE A 166 14.50 -17.04 -21.80
C PHE A 166 14.73 -18.50 -22.22
N GLN A 167 13.66 -19.26 -22.50
CA GLN A 167 13.72 -20.63 -23.01
C GLN A 167 14.51 -21.59 -22.09
N VAL A 168 14.17 -21.58 -20.80
CA VAL A 168 14.75 -22.43 -19.74
C VAL A 168 13.71 -23.45 -19.26
N PRO A 169 13.50 -24.56 -20.00
CA PRO A 169 12.36 -25.45 -19.78
C PRO A 169 12.37 -26.15 -18.41
N GLU A 170 13.55 -26.40 -17.83
CA GLU A 170 13.67 -27.03 -16.52
C GLU A 170 13.06 -26.17 -15.41
N LEU A 171 13.29 -24.85 -15.47
CA LEU A 171 12.68 -23.92 -14.52
C LEU A 171 11.19 -23.75 -14.76
N VAL A 172 10.74 -23.72 -16.03
CA VAL A 172 9.31 -23.66 -16.35
C VAL A 172 8.58 -24.85 -15.72
N ALA A 173 9.09 -26.08 -15.94
CA ALA A 173 8.49 -27.29 -15.39
C ALA A 173 8.49 -27.32 -13.86
N LEU A 174 9.54 -26.76 -13.22
CA LEU A 174 9.65 -26.68 -11.77
C LEU A 174 8.61 -25.73 -11.18
N TYR A 175 8.57 -24.49 -11.64
CA TYR A 175 7.66 -23.47 -11.09
C TYR A 175 6.21 -23.72 -11.46
N GLN A 176 5.94 -24.32 -12.62
CA GLN A 176 4.61 -24.82 -12.95
C GLN A 176 4.13 -25.88 -11.95
N ARG A 177 5.01 -26.80 -11.53
CA ARG A 177 4.68 -27.81 -10.51
C ARG A 177 4.42 -27.15 -9.15
N HIS A 178 5.30 -26.24 -8.71
CA HIS A 178 5.11 -25.53 -7.45
C HIS A 178 3.79 -24.76 -7.40
N LEU A 179 3.42 -24.07 -8.48
CA LEU A 179 2.14 -23.38 -8.57
C LEU A 179 0.95 -24.36 -8.50
N LEU A 180 1.01 -25.46 -9.26
CA LEU A 180 -0.02 -26.52 -9.21
C LEU A 180 -0.23 -27.07 -7.79
N ASP A 181 0.86 -27.27 -7.04
CA ASP A 181 0.82 -27.84 -5.69
C ASP A 181 0.14 -26.91 -4.66
N ILE A 182 0.06 -25.60 -4.94
CA ILE A 182 -0.54 -24.62 -4.04
C ILE A 182 -1.87 -24.03 -4.55
N LEU A 183 -2.29 -24.31 -5.78
CA LEU A 183 -3.46 -23.66 -6.39
C LEU A 183 -4.74 -23.73 -5.54
N ASP A 184 -4.94 -24.83 -4.82
CA ASP A 184 -6.16 -25.05 -4.01
C ASP A 184 -6.23 -24.16 -2.76
N ILE A 185 -5.11 -23.53 -2.35
CA ILE A 185 -5.05 -22.60 -1.21
C ILE A 185 -4.82 -21.14 -1.61
N VAL A 186 -4.59 -20.87 -2.90
CA VAL A 186 -4.41 -19.53 -3.46
C VAL A 186 -5.77 -18.82 -3.52
N ALA A 187 -5.80 -17.51 -3.24
CA ALA A 187 -7.02 -16.72 -3.36
C ALA A 187 -7.49 -16.66 -4.82
N ILE A 188 -8.80 -16.71 -5.06
CA ILE A 188 -9.34 -16.80 -6.43
C ILE A 188 -8.91 -15.63 -7.34
N ASP A 189 -8.78 -14.41 -6.77
CA ASP A 189 -8.27 -13.23 -7.48
C ASP A 189 -6.82 -13.43 -7.97
N ASP A 190 -6.02 -14.18 -7.21
CA ASP A 190 -4.65 -14.50 -7.56
C ASP A 190 -4.58 -15.60 -8.61
N ILE A 191 -5.53 -16.54 -8.61
CA ILE A 191 -5.67 -17.58 -9.65
C ILE A 191 -5.96 -16.95 -11.02
N LEU A 192 -6.69 -15.83 -11.09
CA LEU A 192 -6.90 -15.09 -12.35
C LEU A 192 -5.57 -14.61 -12.95
N VAL A 193 -4.62 -14.18 -12.10
CA VAL A 193 -3.28 -13.77 -12.55
C VAL A 193 -2.43 -14.98 -12.91
N VAL A 194 -2.54 -16.09 -12.18
CA VAL A 194 -1.88 -17.35 -12.58
C VAL A 194 -2.38 -17.80 -13.95
N LEU A 195 -3.69 -17.72 -14.21
CA LEU A 195 -4.29 -18.08 -15.49
C LEU A 195 -3.80 -17.16 -16.63
N SER A 196 -3.72 -15.85 -16.39
CA SER A 196 -3.26 -14.91 -17.41
C SER A 196 -1.81 -15.18 -17.83
N VAL A 197 -0.91 -15.44 -16.87
CA VAL A 197 0.49 -15.82 -17.14
C VAL A 197 0.59 -17.20 -17.80
N ALA A 198 -0.20 -18.18 -17.35
CA ALA A 198 -0.24 -19.50 -17.97
C ALA A 198 -0.67 -19.43 -19.43
N ASN A 199 -1.62 -18.54 -19.77
CA ASN A 199 -2.04 -18.27 -21.14
C ASN A 199 -0.91 -17.65 -21.99
N MET A 200 -0.14 -16.71 -21.43
CA MET A 200 1.01 -16.12 -22.12
C MET A 200 2.11 -17.16 -22.42
N CYS A 201 2.25 -18.19 -21.58
CA CYS A 201 3.22 -19.27 -21.74
C CYS A 201 2.75 -20.41 -22.67
N ASP A 202 1.54 -20.31 -23.24
CA ASP A 202 0.93 -21.25 -24.19
C ASP A 202 1.10 -22.73 -23.76
N LYS A 203 1.50 -23.62 -24.67
CA LYS A 203 1.64 -25.06 -24.46
C LYS A 203 2.58 -25.43 -23.31
N ALA A 204 3.53 -24.58 -22.95
CA ALA A 204 4.43 -24.86 -21.85
C ALA A 204 3.69 -24.94 -20.50
N CYS A 205 2.56 -24.23 -20.36
CA CYS A 205 1.78 -24.16 -19.13
C CYS A 205 0.38 -24.78 -19.25
N GLU A 206 0.12 -25.64 -20.25
CA GLU A 206 -1.23 -26.20 -20.53
C GLU A 206 -1.89 -26.84 -19.29
N ARG A 207 -1.14 -27.61 -18.50
CA ARG A 207 -1.66 -28.24 -17.27
C ARG A 207 -2.08 -27.21 -16.21
N LEU A 208 -1.30 -26.13 -16.07
CA LEU A 208 -1.58 -25.07 -15.11
C LEU A 208 -2.79 -24.28 -15.57
N PHE A 209 -2.84 -23.91 -16.85
CA PHE A 209 -3.98 -23.26 -17.49
C PHE A 209 -5.28 -24.06 -17.28
N ALA A 210 -5.29 -25.35 -17.62
CA ALA A 210 -6.47 -26.19 -17.48
C ALA A 210 -6.95 -26.32 -16.02
N ARG A 211 -6.02 -26.42 -15.06
CA ARG A 211 -6.36 -26.47 -13.64
C ARG A 211 -6.95 -25.14 -13.14
N CYS A 212 -6.39 -24.00 -13.53
CA CYS A 212 -6.92 -22.68 -13.20
C CYS A 212 -8.34 -22.48 -13.76
N ILE A 213 -8.57 -22.84 -15.04
CA ILE A 213 -9.91 -22.76 -15.65
C ILE A 213 -10.92 -23.55 -14.83
N LYS A 214 -10.59 -24.79 -14.46
CA LYS A 214 -11.50 -25.62 -13.64
C LYS A 214 -11.87 -24.94 -12.32
N ILE A 215 -10.89 -24.40 -11.59
CA ILE A 215 -11.13 -23.72 -10.31
C ILE A 215 -12.00 -22.47 -10.51
N ILE A 216 -11.72 -21.66 -11.55
CA ILE A 216 -12.46 -20.43 -11.82
C ILE A 216 -13.90 -20.71 -12.25
N VAL A 217 -14.14 -21.75 -13.06
CA VAL A 217 -15.49 -22.19 -13.46
C VAL A 217 -16.34 -22.54 -12.23
N GLU A 218 -15.75 -23.22 -11.24
CA GLU A 218 -16.41 -23.63 -9.98
C GLU A 218 -16.51 -22.48 -8.94
N SER A 219 -15.91 -21.31 -9.22
CA SER A 219 -15.85 -20.18 -8.28
C SER A 219 -17.01 -19.17 -8.43
N ASP A 220 -17.11 -18.26 -7.45
CA ASP A 220 -18.09 -17.17 -7.38
C ASP A 220 -17.64 -15.86 -8.07
N VAL A 221 -16.55 -15.91 -8.86
CA VAL A 221 -16.05 -14.73 -9.58
C VAL A 221 -17.08 -14.27 -10.62
N ASP A 222 -17.47 -12.99 -10.52
CA ASP A 222 -18.45 -12.39 -11.40
C ASP A 222 -17.88 -12.09 -12.80
N ILE A 223 -18.77 -11.98 -13.78
CA ILE A 223 -18.40 -11.76 -15.19
C ILE A 223 -17.63 -10.45 -15.41
N VAL A 224 -17.90 -9.40 -14.62
CA VAL A 224 -17.20 -8.12 -14.75
C VAL A 224 -15.74 -8.28 -14.34
N THR A 225 -15.48 -8.97 -13.23
CA THR A 225 -14.12 -9.30 -12.81
C THR A 225 -13.39 -10.15 -13.86
N LEU A 226 -14.05 -11.13 -14.47
CA LEU A 226 -13.47 -11.93 -15.55
C LEU A 226 -13.12 -11.08 -16.78
N ASP A 227 -14.06 -10.24 -17.25
CA ASP A 227 -13.87 -9.35 -18.41
C ASP A 227 -12.72 -8.36 -18.22
N LYS A 228 -12.50 -7.90 -16.99
CA LYS A 228 -11.41 -6.98 -16.66
C LYS A 228 -10.06 -7.68 -16.49
N ALA A 229 -10.05 -8.94 -16.04
CA ALA A 229 -8.82 -9.66 -15.74
C ALA A 229 -8.27 -10.50 -16.91
N LEU A 230 -9.14 -10.97 -17.82
CA LEU A 230 -8.79 -12.01 -18.80
C LEU A 230 -9.15 -11.62 -20.25
N PRO A 231 -8.41 -12.13 -21.24
CA PRO A 231 -8.79 -12.03 -22.65
C PRO A 231 -10.19 -12.61 -22.95
N GLN A 232 -10.94 -11.97 -23.85
CA GLN A 232 -12.32 -12.32 -24.17
C GLN A 232 -12.56 -13.79 -24.55
N HIS A 233 -11.61 -14.43 -25.25
CA HIS A 233 -11.75 -15.84 -25.63
C HIS A 233 -11.72 -16.77 -24.41
N ILE A 234 -10.97 -16.43 -23.38
CA ILE A 234 -10.91 -17.16 -22.11
C ILE A 234 -12.18 -16.93 -21.31
N VAL A 235 -12.62 -15.67 -21.22
CA VAL A 235 -13.88 -15.33 -20.53
C VAL A 235 -15.03 -16.12 -21.14
N LYS A 236 -15.14 -16.12 -22.47
CA LYS A 236 -16.13 -16.92 -23.19
C LYS A 236 -16.03 -18.41 -22.87
N GLN A 237 -14.82 -18.97 -22.85
CA GLN A 237 -14.61 -20.38 -22.49
C GLN A 237 -15.11 -20.69 -21.06
N ILE A 238 -14.86 -19.80 -20.09
CA ILE A 238 -15.32 -19.94 -18.71
C ILE A 238 -16.85 -19.85 -18.65
N THR A 239 -17.45 -18.84 -19.28
CA THR A 239 -18.90 -18.64 -19.31
C THR A 239 -19.63 -19.80 -19.98
N ASP A 240 -19.15 -20.27 -21.14
CA ASP A 240 -19.72 -21.42 -21.85
C ASP A 240 -19.66 -22.68 -20.96
N SER A 241 -18.56 -22.88 -20.24
CA SER A 241 -18.41 -24.00 -19.29
C SER A 241 -19.38 -23.88 -18.11
N ARG A 242 -19.53 -22.68 -17.52
CA ARG A 242 -20.48 -22.45 -16.42
C ARG A 242 -21.93 -22.71 -16.83
N LEU A 243 -22.29 -22.34 -18.06
CA LEU A 243 -23.61 -22.62 -18.63
C LEU A 243 -23.83 -24.12 -18.83
N GLU A 244 -22.84 -24.85 -19.32
CA GLU A 244 -22.90 -26.31 -19.51
C GLU A 244 -23.12 -27.06 -18.19
N TYR A 245 -22.45 -26.63 -17.11
CA TYR A 245 -22.62 -27.20 -15.78
C TYR A 245 -23.89 -26.72 -15.04
N GLY A 246 -24.67 -25.82 -15.64
CA GLY A 246 -25.85 -25.22 -15.01
C GLY A 246 -25.52 -24.34 -13.80
N LEU A 247 -24.28 -23.86 -13.70
CA LEU A 247 -23.80 -22.95 -12.66
C LEU A 247 -24.23 -21.50 -12.93
N GLU A 248 -24.52 -21.17 -14.20
CA GLU A 248 -25.13 -19.91 -14.61
C GLU A 248 -26.48 -20.19 -15.30
N THR A 249 -27.55 -19.55 -14.83
CA THR A 249 -28.81 -19.51 -15.59
C THR A 249 -28.62 -18.57 -16.78
N PRO A 250 -29.08 -18.91 -17.99
CA PRO A 250 -28.99 -18.01 -19.14
C PRO A 250 -29.63 -16.68 -18.76
N GLU A 251 -28.82 -15.62 -18.64
CA GLU A 251 -29.27 -14.29 -18.28
C GLU A 251 -30.42 -13.91 -19.21
N SER A 252 -31.67 -13.96 -18.73
CA SER A 252 -32.72 -13.17 -19.36
C SER A 252 -32.35 -11.74 -19.00
N PRO A 253 -31.98 -10.87 -19.97
CA PRO A 253 -31.41 -9.58 -19.64
C PRO A 253 -32.55 -8.68 -19.18
N GLY A 254 -32.87 -8.79 -17.89
CA GLY A 254 -33.81 -7.95 -17.19
C GLY A 254 -33.40 -6.49 -17.35
N TYR A 255 -34.38 -5.59 -17.32
CA TYR A 255 -34.15 -4.16 -17.48
C TYR A 255 -33.10 -3.60 -16.49
N ALA A 256 -33.09 -4.12 -15.24
CA ALA A 256 -32.15 -3.72 -14.20
C ALA A 256 -30.68 -4.09 -14.55
N ASP A 257 -30.44 -5.25 -15.15
CA ASP A 257 -29.09 -5.69 -15.50
C ASP A 257 -28.50 -4.88 -16.68
N LYS A 258 -29.35 -4.54 -17.66
CA LYS A 258 -28.97 -3.63 -18.75
C LYS A 258 -28.60 -2.23 -18.22
N HIS A 259 -29.31 -1.74 -17.22
CA HIS A 259 -29.04 -0.42 -16.66
C HIS A 259 -27.74 -0.40 -15.85
N LYS A 260 -27.47 -1.43 -15.03
CA LYS A 260 -26.17 -1.60 -14.33
C LYS A 260 -25.00 -1.60 -15.31
N LYS A 261 -25.11 -2.38 -16.40
CA LYS A 261 -24.11 -2.43 -17.48
C LYS A 261 -23.89 -1.05 -18.15
N ARG A 262 -24.92 -0.19 -18.26
CA ARG A 262 -24.77 1.19 -18.77
C ARG A 262 -24.03 2.09 -17.79
N ILE A 263 -24.30 1.98 -16.49
CA ILE A 263 -23.58 2.72 -15.45
C ILE A 263 -22.09 2.33 -15.48
N HIS A 264 -21.77 1.04 -15.53
CA HIS A 264 -20.37 0.57 -15.63
C HIS A 264 -19.66 1.09 -16.89
N ARG A 265 -20.35 1.14 -18.04
CA ARG A 265 -19.78 1.73 -19.27
C ARG A 265 -19.55 3.23 -19.19
N ALA A 266 -20.42 3.97 -18.50
CA ALA A 266 -20.21 5.40 -18.24
C ALA A 266 -18.99 5.62 -17.34
N LEU A 267 -18.80 4.76 -16.33
CA LEU A 267 -17.62 4.75 -15.47
C LEU A 267 -16.34 4.36 -16.23
N ASP A 268 -16.40 3.42 -17.17
CA ASP A 268 -15.28 3.09 -18.06
C ASP A 268 -14.87 4.25 -18.98
N SER A 269 -15.78 5.21 -19.20
CA SER A 269 -15.55 6.40 -20.02
C SER A 269 -15.21 7.65 -19.18
N ASP A 270 -15.03 7.48 -17.87
CA ASP A 270 -14.81 8.55 -16.89
C ASP A 270 -15.88 9.67 -16.90
N ASP A 271 -17.11 9.35 -17.33
CA ASP A 271 -18.20 10.32 -17.48
C ASP A 271 -19.16 10.25 -16.28
N VAL A 272 -18.78 10.93 -15.18
CA VAL A 272 -19.56 10.99 -13.94
C VAL A 272 -20.90 11.74 -14.15
N GLU A 273 -20.98 12.66 -15.11
CA GLU A 273 -22.22 13.35 -15.43
C GLU A 273 -23.20 12.44 -16.19
N LEU A 274 -22.71 11.58 -17.08
CA LEU A 274 -23.51 10.51 -17.67
C LEU A 274 -24.00 9.53 -16.60
N VAL A 275 -23.17 9.17 -15.63
CA VAL A 275 -23.63 8.38 -14.46
C VAL A 275 -24.76 9.09 -13.75
N ARG A 276 -24.65 10.41 -13.49
CA ARG A 276 -25.72 11.20 -12.87
C ARG A 276 -27.01 11.20 -13.69
N MET A 277 -26.91 11.35 -15.02
CA MET A 277 -28.07 11.29 -15.91
C MET A 277 -28.75 9.91 -15.86
N LEU A 278 -27.96 8.83 -15.91
CA LEU A 278 -28.48 7.46 -15.82
C LEU A 278 -29.20 7.19 -14.50
N LEU A 279 -28.66 7.68 -13.39
CA LEU A 279 -29.30 7.59 -12.06
C LEU A 279 -30.62 8.36 -11.98
N ASN A 280 -30.78 9.45 -12.75
CA ASN A 280 -32.03 10.22 -12.80
C ASN A 280 -33.09 9.57 -13.70
N GLU A 281 -32.68 8.81 -14.72
CA GLU A 281 -33.58 8.16 -15.69
C GLU A 281 -34.18 6.84 -15.18
N ALA A 282 -33.52 6.13 -14.25
CA ALA A 282 -33.94 4.82 -13.79
C ALA A 282 -34.05 4.72 -12.26
N HIS A 283 -34.81 3.72 -11.79
CA HIS A 283 -34.95 3.42 -10.35
C HIS A 283 -33.77 2.62 -9.75
N THR A 284 -32.65 2.49 -10.46
CA THR A 284 -31.44 1.81 -9.95
C THR A 284 -30.51 2.83 -9.33
N ASN A 285 -30.18 2.66 -8.05
CA ASN A 285 -29.22 3.53 -7.36
C ASN A 285 -27.77 3.04 -7.56
N LEU A 286 -26.79 3.79 -7.06
CA LEU A 286 -25.36 3.42 -7.15
C LEU A 286 -25.05 2.09 -6.43
N ASP A 287 -25.75 1.81 -5.34
CA ASP A 287 -25.54 0.63 -4.49
C ASP A 287 -26.02 -0.64 -5.19
N ASP A 288 -27.18 -0.60 -5.85
CA ASP A 288 -27.74 -1.69 -6.65
C ASP A 288 -26.77 -2.11 -7.76
N ALA A 289 -26.08 -1.13 -8.35
CA ALA A 289 -25.09 -1.33 -9.40
C ALA A 289 -23.69 -1.65 -8.87
N HIS A 290 -23.46 -1.64 -7.55
CA HIS A 290 -22.13 -1.70 -6.94
C HIS A 290 -21.15 -0.74 -7.62
N ALA A 291 -21.65 0.42 -8.04
CA ALA A 291 -20.93 1.36 -8.89
C ALA A 291 -19.67 1.91 -8.21
N LEU A 292 -19.72 2.07 -6.87
CA LEU A 292 -18.57 2.51 -6.10
C LEU A 292 -17.48 1.43 -6.02
N HIS A 293 -17.83 0.15 -5.83
CA HIS A 293 -16.86 -0.96 -5.93
C HIS A 293 -16.23 -1.01 -7.31
N TYR A 294 -17.04 -0.87 -8.37
CA TYR A 294 -16.56 -0.86 -9.75
C TYR A 294 -15.59 0.30 -10.01
N ALA A 295 -15.96 1.52 -9.63
CA ALA A 295 -15.12 2.70 -9.85
C ALA A 295 -13.80 2.61 -9.07
N VAL A 296 -13.84 2.12 -7.83
CA VAL A 296 -12.62 1.92 -7.04
C VAL A 296 -11.76 0.80 -7.60
N ALA A 297 -12.34 -0.26 -8.17
CA ALA A 297 -11.57 -1.36 -8.77
C ALA A 297 -10.92 -0.97 -10.11
N TYR A 298 -11.66 -0.31 -11.01
CA TYR A 298 -11.31 -0.25 -12.44
C TYR A 298 -11.15 1.15 -13.04
N CYS A 299 -11.75 2.19 -12.44
CA CYS A 299 -11.70 3.56 -12.99
C CYS A 299 -10.56 4.37 -12.39
N ASP A 300 -10.26 5.53 -12.95
CA ASP A 300 -9.23 6.42 -12.39
C ASP A 300 -9.57 6.88 -10.96
N ALA A 301 -8.53 7.15 -10.17
CA ALA A 301 -8.70 7.61 -8.78
C ALA A 301 -9.52 8.90 -8.69
N LYS A 302 -9.45 9.75 -9.73
CA LYS A 302 -10.27 10.97 -9.85
C LYS A 302 -11.76 10.61 -10.01
N THR A 303 -12.09 9.76 -10.98
CA THR A 303 -13.48 9.29 -11.22
C THR A 303 -14.07 8.63 -9.96
N ALA A 304 -13.29 7.77 -9.29
CA ALA A 304 -13.72 7.13 -8.05
C ALA A 304 -13.98 8.14 -6.91
N THR A 305 -13.14 9.17 -6.77
CA THR A 305 -13.32 10.22 -5.76
C THR A 305 -14.47 11.16 -6.07
N GLU A 306 -14.69 11.51 -7.34
CA GLU A 306 -15.87 12.28 -7.79
C GLU A 306 -17.17 11.53 -7.52
N LEU A 307 -17.23 10.24 -7.86
CA LEU A 307 -18.38 9.38 -7.57
C LEU A 307 -18.66 9.29 -6.06
N LEU A 308 -17.61 9.11 -5.25
CA LEU A 308 -17.71 9.11 -3.79
C LEU A 308 -18.19 10.46 -3.23
N ASN A 309 -17.82 11.57 -3.87
CA ASN A 309 -18.22 12.91 -3.44
C ASN A 309 -19.68 13.23 -3.70
N LEU A 310 -20.39 12.45 -4.53
CA LEU A 310 -21.84 12.55 -4.68
C LEU A 310 -22.56 12.27 -3.35
N GLY A 311 -21.96 11.50 -2.44
CA GLY A 311 -22.49 11.27 -1.09
C GLY A 311 -23.79 10.47 -1.02
N ILE A 312 -24.17 9.81 -2.10
CA ILE A 312 -25.43 9.03 -2.22
C ILE A 312 -25.21 7.50 -2.18
N ALA A 313 -23.95 7.03 -2.17
CA ALA A 313 -23.62 5.61 -2.10
C ALA A 313 -23.25 5.19 -0.67
N ASP A 314 -23.64 3.98 -0.26
CA ASP A 314 -23.21 3.39 1.01
C ASP A 314 -21.76 2.90 0.91
N VAL A 315 -20.84 3.61 1.58
CA VAL A 315 -19.42 3.29 1.62
C VAL A 315 -19.08 1.98 2.36
N ASN A 316 -20.02 1.42 3.11
CA ASN A 316 -19.83 0.16 3.83
C ASN A 316 -20.60 -1.01 3.21
N LEU A 317 -21.22 -0.80 2.04
CA LEU A 317 -21.89 -1.86 1.28
C LEU A 317 -20.90 -2.98 0.96
N ARG A 318 -21.36 -4.22 1.15
CA ARG A 318 -20.61 -5.43 0.76
C ARG A 318 -21.07 -5.90 -0.61
N ASN A 319 -20.12 -6.22 -1.49
CA ASN A 319 -20.42 -6.86 -2.77
C ASN A 319 -20.80 -8.34 -2.59
N SER A 320 -21.12 -9.03 -3.69
CA SER A 320 -21.49 -10.46 -3.71
C SER A 320 -20.47 -11.38 -3.04
N ARG A 321 -19.19 -10.99 -3.04
CA ARG A 321 -18.07 -11.76 -2.44
C ARG A 321 -17.79 -11.38 -0.98
N GLY A 322 -18.55 -10.41 -0.45
CA GLY A 322 -18.42 -9.93 0.93
C GLY A 322 -17.38 -8.82 1.14
N TYR A 323 -16.85 -8.22 0.06
CA TYR A 323 -15.91 -7.11 0.15
C TYR A 323 -16.61 -5.75 0.29
N THR A 324 -16.16 -4.93 1.23
CA THR A 324 -16.47 -3.50 1.25
C THR A 324 -15.59 -2.78 0.23
N VAL A 325 -15.97 -1.56 -0.15
CA VAL A 325 -15.14 -0.75 -1.05
C VAL A 325 -13.74 -0.46 -0.45
N LEU A 326 -13.61 -0.42 0.88
CA LEU A 326 -12.30 -0.25 1.54
C LEU A 326 -11.39 -1.47 1.33
N HIS A 327 -11.95 -2.69 1.31
CA HIS A 327 -11.19 -3.90 0.93
C HIS A 327 -10.69 -3.80 -0.51
N VAL A 328 -11.55 -3.37 -1.44
CA VAL A 328 -11.17 -3.19 -2.86
C VAL A 328 -10.09 -2.10 -3.02
N ALA A 329 -10.20 -0.99 -2.28
CA ALA A 329 -9.19 0.07 -2.28
C ALA A 329 -7.84 -0.41 -1.73
N ALA A 330 -7.86 -1.27 -0.69
CA ALA A 330 -6.66 -1.91 -0.14
C ALA A 330 -5.98 -2.84 -1.16
N MET A 331 -6.75 -3.53 -2.00
CA MET A 331 -6.23 -4.34 -3.10
C MET A 331 -5.58 -3.50 -4.19
N ARG A 332 -6.17 -2.34 -4.51
CA ARG A 332 -5.68 -1.42 -5.53
C ARG A 332 -4.40 -0.67 -5.12
N LYS A 333 -4.06 -0.63 -3.82
CA LYS A 333 -2.87 0.06 -3.29
C LYS A 333 -2.83 1.55 -3.63
N GLU A 334 -3.97 2.23 -3.58
CA GLU A 334 -4.07 3.66 -3.88
C GLU A 334 -4.42 4.47 -2.61
N PRO A 335 -3.42 5.12 -1.96
CA PRO A 335 -3.61 5.84 -0.69
C PRO A 335 -4.71 6.87 -0.72
N LYS A 336 -4.82 7.64 -1.82
CA LYS A 336 -5.81 8.71 -1.96
C LYS A 336 -7.24 8.21 -1.80
N ILE A 337 -7.56 7.08 -2.46
CA ILE A 337 -8.89 6.47 -2.39
C ILE A 337 -9.17 5.96 -0.96
N ILE A 338 -8.19 5.29 -0.34
CA ILE A 338 -8.32 4.77 1.03
C ILE A 338 -8.66 5.91 2.00
N VAL A 339 -7.92 7.02 1.95
CA VAL A 339 -8.21 8.14 2.85
C VAL A 339 -9.57 8.76 2.54
N SER A 340 -9.93 8.96 1.27
CA SER A 340 -11.26 9.48 0.91
C SER A 340 -12.38 8.60 1.46
N LEU A 341 -12.27 7.27 1.36
CA LEU A 341 -13.24 6.33 1.92
C LEU A 341 -13.32 6.43 3.45
N LEU A 342 -12.18 6.46 4.14
CA LEU A 342 -12.14 6.62 5.60
C LEU A 342 -12.77 7.95 6.06
N THR A 343 -12.52 9.05 5.33
CA THR A 343 -13.14 10.35 5.64
C THR A 343 -14.66 10.38 5.45
N LYS A 344 -15.19 9.48 4.60
CA LYS A 344 -16.62 9.30 4.35
C LYS A 344 -17.27 8.24 5.26
N GLY A 345 -16.53 7.73 6.25
CA GLY A 345 -17.06 6.81 7.26
C GLY A 345 -16.93 5.32 6.91
N ALA A 346 -16.01 4.96 6.02
CA ALA A 346 -15.67 3.55 5.81
C ALA A 346 -15.09 2.92 7.08
N ARG A 347 -15.55 1.72 7.44
CA ARG A 347 -15.15 0.99 8.65
C ARG A 347 -13.89 0.16 8.40
N PRO A 348 -12.73 0.50 9.00
CA PRO A 348 -11.49 -0.26 8.83
C PRO A 348 -11.53 -1.63 9.54
N SER A 349 -12.42 -1.81 10.52
CA SER A 349 -12.58 -3.04 11.29
C SER A 349 -13.42 -4.11 10.60
N ASP A 350 -14.08 -3.79 9.48
CA ASP A 350 -14.96 -4.73 8.80
C ASP A 350 -14.18 -5.93 8.26
N LEU A 351 -14.77 -7.11 8.41
CA LEU A 351 -14.17 -8.37 7.98
C LEU A 351 -14.77 -8.84 6.65
N THR A 352 -13.89 -9.27 5.78
CA THR A 352 -14.19 -10.11 4.61
C THR A 352 -14.71 -11.49 5.02
N SER A 353 -15.22 -12.24 4.05
CA SER A 353 -15.70 -13.62 4.24
C SER A 353 -14.61 -14.57 4.75
N ASP A 354 -13.34 -14.31 4.42
CA ASP A 354 -12.16 -15.04 4.90
C ASP A 354 -11.55 -14.43 6.18
N GLY A 355 -12.26 -13.52 6.86
CA GLY A 355 -11.88 -13.01 8.18
C GLY A 355 -10.74 -12.00 8.17
N ARG A 356 -10.44 -11.38 7.03
CA ARG A 356 -9.39 -10.34 6.88
C ARG A 356 -10.00 -8.96 6.87
N LYS A 357 -9.30 -7.97 7.45
CA LYS A 357 -9.64 -6.56 7.28
C LYS A 357 -8.83 -5.95 6.13
N ALA A 358 -9.14 -4.71 5.78
CA ALA A 358 -8.41 -3.95 4.77
C ALA A 358 -6.90 -3.88 5.05
N LEU A 359 -6.50 -3.73 6.32
CA LEU A 359 -5.10 -3.68 6.71
C LEU A 359 -4.35 -4.97 6.34
N GLN A 360 -4.88 -6.13 6.72
CA GLN A 360 -4.27 -7.43 6.42
C GLN A 360 -4.19 -7.66 4.91
N ILE A 361 -5.19 -7.23 4.13
CA ILE A 361 -5.13 -7.29 2.66
C ILE A 361 -3.95 -6.47 2.15
N SER A 362 -3.80 -5.20 2.54
CA SER A 362 -2.66 -4.39 2.10
C SER A 362 -1.31 -4.96 2.53
N LYS A 363 -1.20 -5.49 3.75
CA LYS A 363 0.03 -6.17 4.22
C LYS A 363 0.37 -7.40 3.39
N ARG A 364 -0.62 -8.25 3.08
CA ARG A 364 -0.43 -9.48 2.29
C ARG A 364 -0.04 -9.24 0.83
N LEU A 365 -0.37 -8.07 0.30
CA LEU A 365 -0.01 -7.66 -1.06
C LEU A 365 1.35 -6.93 -1.12
N THR A 366 1.99 -6.67 0.02
CA THR A 366 3.24 -5.89 0.11
C THR A 366 4.37 -6.80 0.56
N ARG A 367 5.51 -6.76 -0.14
CA ARG A 367 6.72 -7.51 0.26
C ARG A 367 7.22 -7.01 1.60
N ALA A 368 7.67 -7.90 2.46
CA ALA A 368 8.24 -7.55 3.76
C ALA A 368 9.48 -6.65 3.60
N SER A 369 10.33 -6.93 2.60
CA SER A 369 11.48 -6.09 2.26
C SER A 369 11.10 -4.65 1.96
N ASP A 370 10.02 -4.45 1.19
CA ASP A 370 9.58 -3.13 0.74
C ASP A 370 8.95 -2.35 1.89
N TYR A 371 8.22 -3.04 2.77
CA TYR A 371 7.64 -2.45 3.98
C TYR A 371 8.70 -1.96 4.98
N HIS A 372 9.76 -2.74 5.18
CA HIS A 372 10.85 -2.39 6.11
C HIS A 372 11.93 -1.49 5.53
N SER A 373 11.96 -1.29 4.20
CA SER A 373 12.94 -0.41 3.56
C SER A 373 12.83 1.02 4.11
N SER A 374 13.94 1.59 4.59
CA SER A 374 13.99 2.98 5.03
C SER A 374 13.87 3.90 3.81
N THR A 375 12.89 4.80 3.81
CA THR A 375 12.81 5.86 2.80
C THR A 375 14.04 6.76 2.93
N GLU A 376 14.88 6.83 1.90
CA GLU A 376 15.95 7.84 1.83
C GLU A 376 15.34 9.24 1.85
N GLU A 377 15.90 10.16 2.65
CA GLU A 377 15.39 11.53 2.82
C GLU A 377 15.10 12.21 1.46
N GLY A 378 13.86 12.67 1.29
CA GLY A 378 13.41 13.41 0.10
C GLY A 378 12.81 12.58 -1.04
N LYS A 379 12.78 11.23 -0.95
CA LYS A 379 12.03 10.38 -1.89
C LYS A 379 10.63 10.08 -1.35
N ALA A 380 9.63 10.04 -2.24
CA ALA A 380 8.26 9.72 -1.86
C ALA A 380 8.20 8.29 -1.28
N SER A 381 7.47 8.12 -0.18
CA SER A 381 7.18 6.80 0.37
C SER A 381 6.49 5.90 -0.68
N PRO A 382 6.87 4.60 -0.77
CA PRO A 382 6.16 3.66 -1.62
C PRO A 382 4.66 3.65 -1.29
N LYS A 383 3.81 3.65 -2.32
CA LYS A 383 2.34 3.74 -2.15
C LYS A 383 1.81 2.64 -1.24
N GLU A 384 2.37 1.43 -1.35
CA GLU A 384 2.03 0.25 -0.56
C GLU A 384 2.23 0.48 0.94
N ARG A 385 3.39 1.00 1.31
CA ARG A 385 3.73 1.33 2.70
C ARG A 385 2.78 2.38 3.25
N LEU A 386 2.52 3.42 2.47
CA LEU A 386 1.60 4.49 2.85
C LEU A 386 0.17 3.96 3.08
N CYS A 387 -0.32 3.04 2.23
CA CYS A 387 -1.62 2.38 2.43
C CYS A 387 -1.69 1.64 3.77
N ILE A 388 -0.65 0.87 4.10
CA ILE A 388 -0.57 0.13 5.37
C ILE A 388 -0.59 1.11 6.54
N GLU A 389 0.26 2.15 6.52
CA GLU A 389 0.33 3.15 7.60
C GLU A 389 -1.00 3.87 7.82
N ILE A 390 -1.71 4.25 6.75
CA ILE A 390 -3.04 4.87 6.82
C ILE A 390 -4.05 3.92 7.48
N LEU A 391 -4.08 2.66 7.07
CA LEU A 391 -5.03 1.67 7.58
C LEU A 391 -4.73 1.30 9.04
N GLU A 392 -3.46 1.14 9.42
CA GLU A 392 -3.08 0.92 10.82
C GLU A 392 -3.50 2.09 11.70
N GLN A 393 -3.33 3.33 11.22
CA GLN A 393 -3.75 4.50 11.95
C GLN A 393 -5.28 4.57 12.09
N ALA A 394 -6.01 4.15 11.06
CA ALA A 394 -7.46 4.07 11.10
C ALA A 394 -7.96 3.04 12.13
N GLU A 395 -7.27 1.92 12.31
CA GLU A 395 -7.63 0.92 13.34
C GLU A 395 -7.35 1.38 14.76
N ARG A 396 -6.26 2.14 14.98
CA ARG A 396 -5.92 2.69 16.30
C ARG A 396 -6.89 3.79 16.75
N ARG A 397 -7.65 4.37 15.82
CA ARG A 397 -8.71 5.33 16.12
C ARG A 397 -9.96 4.55 16.55
N ASP A 398 -10.19 4.48 17.85
CA ASP A 398 -11.40 3.90 18.44
C ASP A 398 -12.67 4.51 17.79
N PRO A 399 -13.64 3.70 17.30
CA PRO A 399 -14.92 4.20 16.78
C PRO A 399 -15.76 5.00 17.79
N LEU A 400 -15.41 5.00 19.09
CA LEU A 400 -16.04 5.82 20.12
C LEU A 400 -15.53 7.27 20.18
N LEU A 401 -15.25 7.88 19.02
CA LEU A 401 -15.31 9.34 18.89
C LEU A 401 -15.99 9.76 17.59
N GLY A 402 -17.12 9.14 17.32
CA GLY A 402 -18.27 9.85 16.78
C GLY A 402 -18.79 10.88 17.80
N GLU A 403 -17.97 11.86 18.18
CA GLU A 403 -18.44 13.02 18.91
C GLU A 403 -18.07 14.29 18.16
N ALA A 404 -19.09 14.77 17.46
CA ALA A 404 -19.37 16.18 17.32
C ALA A 404 -19.60 16.91 18.68
N ILE A 405 -19.02 16.45 19.80
CA ILE A 405 -19.23 17.01 21.15
C ILE A 405 -17.90 17.15 21.89
N SER A 406 -17.06 18.07 21.41
CA SER A 406 -16.46 19.04 22.32
C SER A 406 -16.43 20.41 21.65
N LEU A 407 -17.54 20.74 20.98
CA LEU A 407 -17.80 22.02 20.35
C LEU A 407 -18.67 22.95 21.21
N VAL A 408 -18.89 22.58 22.47
CA VAL A 408 -19.63 23.42 23.42
C VAL A 408 -18.86 23.43 24.73
N VAL A 409 -17.75 24.19 24.77
CA VAL A 409 -17.25 25.02 25.89
C VAL A 409 -15.88 25.58 25.49
N ALA A 410 -15.68 26.87 25.73
CA ALA A 410 -14.48 27.71 25.48
C ALA A 410 -14.27 28.22 24.04
N GLY A 411 -14.96 29.32 23.72
CA GLY A 411 -14.87 30.08 22.46
C GLY A 411 -13.57 30.86 22.21
N ASP A 412 -12.49 30.62 22.96
CA ASP A 412 -11.19 31.29 22.75
C ASP A 412 -10.05 30.32 22.38
N ASP A 413 -10.28 29.00 22.37
CA ASP A 413 -9.25 27.97 22.15
C ASP A 413 -9.12 27.51 20.67
N LEU A 414 -10.07 27.88 19.80
CA LEU A 414 -10.07 27.43 18.40
C LEU A 414 -8.91 28.03 17.57
N ARG A 415 -8.52 29.28 17.88
CA ARG A 415 -7.51 30.01 17.10
C ARG A 415 -6.09 29.55 17.39
N MET A 416 -5.78 29.22 18.64
CA MET A 416 -4.50 28.66 19.04
C MET A 416 -4.34 27.22 18.55
N LYS A 417 -5.43 26.43 18.58
CA LYS A 417 -5.47 25.09 18.02
C LYS A 417 -5.32 25.08 16.50
N LEU A 418 -5.94 26.03 15.79
CA LEU A 418 -5.75 26.24 14.35
C LEU A 418 -4.29 26.61 14.05
N LEU A 419 -3.70 27.55 14.80
CA LEU A 419 -2.31 27.98 14.62
C LEU A 419 -1.32 26.83 14.85
N TYR A 420 -1.54 26.01 15.88
CA TYR A 420 -0.73 24.82 16.14
C TYR A 420 -0.82 23.82 14.97
N LEU A 421 -2.01 23.55 14.46
CA LEU A 421 -2.20 22.64 13.33
C LEU A 421 -1.64 23.23 12.02
N GLU A 422 -1.77 24.53 11.78
CA GLU A 422 -1.20 25.20 10.60
C GLU A 422 0.33 25.22 10.64
N ASN A 423 0.94 25.49 11.79
CA ASN A 423 2.40 25.41 11.96
C ASN A 423 2.92 23.97 11.76
N ARG A 424 2.15 22.97 12.19
CA ARG A 424 2.48 21.55 11.97
C ARG A 424 2.37 21.14 10.51
N VAL A 425 1.33 21.55 9.80
CA VAL A 425 1.21 21.32 8.35
C VAL A 425 2.31 22.08 7.61
N GLY A 426 2.68 23.28 8.06
CA GLY A 426 3.83 24.02 7.55
C GLY A 426 5.15 23.25 7.71
N LEU A 427 5.38 22.68 8.90
CA LEU A 427 6.55 21.83 9.17
C LEU A 427 6.53 20.53 8.34
N ALA A 428 5.35 19.92 8.17
CA ALA A 428 5.14 18.75 7.33
C ALA A 428 5.49 19.02 5.87
N LYS A 429 5.08 20.18 5.33
CA LYS A 429 5.41 20.60 3.96
C LYS A 429 6.91 20.79 3.77
N LEU A 430 7.62 21.16 4.82
CA LEU A 430 9.08 21.36 4.78
C LEU A 430 9.83 20.03 4.82
N LEU A 431 9.39 19.09 5.66
CA LEU A 431 10.09 17.84 5.94
C LEU A 431 9.64 16.68 5.02
N PHE A 432 8.35 16.62 4.66
CA PHE A 432 7.69 15.56 3.88
C PHE A 432 6.73 16.18 2.86
N PRO A 433 7.25 16.87 1.83
CA PRO A 433 6.45 17.74 0.95
C PRO A 433 5.38 16.99 0.15
N VAL A 434 5.62 15.73 -0.22
CA VAL A 434 4.70 14.93 -1.03
C VAL A 434 3.56 14.37 -0.17
N GLU A 435 3.89 13.83 1.00
CA GLU A 435 2.96 13.30 1.99
C GLU A 435 2.07 14.42 2.55
N ALA A 436 2.66 15.58 2.85
CA ALA A 436 1.92 16.76 3.27
C ALA A 436 0.96 17.22 2.16
N LYS A 437 1.39 17.22 0.89
CA LYS A 437 0.55 17.59 -0.24
C LYS A 437 -0.63 16.63 -0.41
N VAL A 438 -0.39 15.33 -0.35
CA VAL A 438 -1.47 14.32 -0.43
C VAL A 438 -2.48 14.53 0.70
N MET A 439 -2.02 14.71 1.94
CA MET A 439 -2.91 14.93 3.09
C MET A 439 -3.67 16.26 3.03
N MET A 440 -3.06 17.31 2.49
CA MET A 440 -3.72 18.61 2.26
C MET A 440 -4.78 18.51 1.16
N ASP A 441 -4.48 17.84 0.05
CA ASP A 441 -5.42 17.63 -1.07
C ASP A 441 -6.64 16.82 -0.60
N ILE A 442 -6.42 15.79 0.24
CA ILE A 442 -7.48 14.97 0.84
C ILE A 442 -8.33 15.80 1.82
N ALA A 443 -7.69 16.67 2.61
CA ALA A 443 -8.38 17.54 3.54
C ALA A 443 -9.08 18.74 2.86
N GLN A 444 -8.92 18.94 1.55
CA GLN A 444 -9.33 20.13 0.79
C GLN A 444 -8.77 21.42 1.39
N VAL A 445 -7.49 21.40 1.76
CA VAL A 445 -6.77 22.55 2.31
C VAL A 445 -5.78 23.05 1.26
N ASP A 446 -6.15 24.07 0.50
CA ASP A 446 -5.32 24.64 -0.59
C ASP A 446 -4.06 25.39 -0.11
N GLY A 447 -3.80 25.39 1.20
CA GLY A 447 -2.62 25.98 1.83
C GLY A 447 -2.80 26.22 3.33
N THR A 448 -1.70 26.45 4.05
CA THR A 448 -1.71 27.00 5.43
C THR A 448 -1.84 28.52 5.31
N ASN A 449 -2.74 29.15 6.08
CA ASN A 449 -2.68 30.60 6.20
C ASN A 449 -1.53 30.89 7.16
N GLU A 450 -0.35 31.16 6.65
CA GLU A 450 0.66 31.82 7.46
C GLU A 450 0.06 33.16 7.88
N PHE A 451 -0.49 33.22 9.10
CA PHE A 451 -0.82 34.49 9.73
C PHE A 451 0.50 35.26 9.81
N PRO A 452 0.66 36.39 9.10
CA PRO A 452 1.91 37.11 9.17
C PRO A 452 2.08 37.60 10.60
N LEU A 453 3.14 37.08 11.26
CA LEU A 453 3.60 37.47 12.60
C LEU A 453 3.75 38.99 12.78
N ASN A 454 3.72 39.77 11.69
CA ASN A 454 3.82 41.22 11.68
C ASN A 454 2.58 41.95 12.24
N ASP A 455 1.37 41.35 12.22
CA ASP A 455 0.15 42.10 12.56
C ASP A 455 -0.11 42.23 14.08
N ILE A 456 0.62 41.46 14.91
CA ILE A 456 0.60 41.59 16.38
C ILE A 456 1.61 42.65 16.85
N MET A 457 2.72 42.83 16.14
CA MET A 457 3.70 43.87 16.48
C MET A 457 3.22 45.28 16.13
N ALA A 458 2.37 45.42 15.10
CA ALA A 458 1.85 46.73 14.68
C ALA A 458 0.75 47.30 15.59
N LYS A 459 0.01 46.46 16.32
CA LYS A 459 -1.11 46.91 17.18
C LYS A 459 -0.70 47.28 18.60
N ASN A 460 0.52 46.96 19.02
CA ASN A 460 1.05 47.34 20.33
C ASN A 460 1.79 48.69 20.34
N LEU A 461 1.80 49.42 19.23
CA LEU A 461 2.49 50.72 19.12
C LEU A 461 1.64 51.85 18.52
N ALA A 462 0.33 51.90 18.80
CA ALA A 462 -0.46 53.11 18.57
C ALA A 462 -1.64 53.19 19.55
N GLY A 463 -1.52 54.10 20.52
CA GLY A 463 -2.59 54.41 21.46
C GLY A 463 -3.74 55.19 20.81
N ALA A 464 -4.94 54.96 21.36
CA ALA A 464 -6.14 55.81 21.37
C ALA A 464 -6.83 56.13 20.02
N GLN A 465 -7.95 55.47 19.74
CA GLN A 465 -9.32 56.03 19.90
C GLN A 465 -10.39 55.04 19.40
N ARG A 466 -11.47 54.93 20.18
CA ARG A 466 -12.69 54.22 19.79
C ARG A 466 -13.45 55.02 18.73
N THR A 467 -13.95 54.33 17.71
CA THR A 467 -15.24 54.65 17.10
C THR A 467 -16.04 53.36 16.92
N THR A 468 -17.10 53.29 17.69
CA THR A 468 -18.24 52.36 17.66
C THR A 468 -19.01 52.44 16.35
N GLY A 469 -19.36 51.28 15.76
CA GLY A 469 -20.47 51.17 14.82
C GLY A 469 -20.41 49.95 13.90
N GLY A 470 -21.30 48.97 14.10
CA GLY A 470 -21.63 47.92 13.13
C GLY A 470 -21.42 46.48 13.60
N PHE A 471 -22.26 46.01 14.52
CA PHE A 471 -22.33 44.60 14.93
C PHE A 471 -23.20 43.78 13.97
N ASN A 472 -22.81 42.51 13.83
CA ASN A 472 -23.66 41.33 13.55
C ASN A 472 -23.91 40.90 12.11
N GLU A 473 -22.89 40.33 11.47
CA GLU A 473 -23.09 39.27 10.45
C GLU A 473 -21.82 38.40 10.28
N ALA A 474 -20.64 38.95 10.60
CA ALA A 474 -19.33 38.31 10.42
C ALA A 474 -18.89 37.21 11.43
N PRO A 475 -19.33 37.16 12.71
CA PRO A 475 -18.77 36.20 13.67
C PRO A 475 -19.12 34.75 13.33
N PHE A 476 -20.34 34.49 12.88
CA PHE A 476 -20.82 33.14 12.60
C PHE A 476 -20.17 32.54 11.35
N ARG A 477 -19.96 33.32 10.29
CA ARG A 477 -19.27 32.84 9.06
C ARG A 477 -17.79 32.55 9.31
N MET A 478 -17.10 33.39 10.08
CA MET A 478 -15.71 33.11 10.47
C MET A 478 -15.60 31.90 11.39
N GLN A 479 -16.50 31.76 12.37
CA GLN A 479 -16.46 30.63 13.29
C GLN A 479 -16.73 29.31 12.59
N GLU A 480 -17.67 29.27 11.64
CA GLU A 480 -17.98 28.10 10.81
C GLU A 480 -16.84 27.75 9.83
N GLU A 481 -16.24 28.76 9.18
CA GLU A 481 -15.06 28.58 8.31
C GLU A 481 -13.84 28.09 9.11
N HIS A 482 -13.58 28.66 10.29
CA HIS A 482 -12.54 28.20 11.20
C HIS A 482 -12.80 26.80 11.75
N LEU A 483 -14.06 26.43 11.98
CA LEU A 483 -14.44 25.09 12.40
C LEU A 483 -14.20 24.07 11.30
N ASN A 484 -14.62 24.39 10.08
CA ASN A 484 -14.41 23.56 8.90
C ASN A 484 -12.92 23.41 8.59
N ARG A 485 -12.14 24.49 8.74
CA ARG A 485 -10.68 24.50 8.56
C ARG A 485 -9.93 23.78 9.69
N THR A 486 -10.36 23.92 10.94
CA THR A 486 -9.82 23.16 12.08
C THR A 486 -10.15 21.67 11.94
N ARG A 487 -11.35 21.31 11.47
CA ARG A 487 -11.76 19.94 11.17
C ARG A 487 -11.00 19.36 9.97
N ALA A 488 -10.65 20.19 8.99
CA ALA A 488 -9.81 19.80 7.86
C ALA A 488 -8.36 19.57 8.31
N LEU A 489 -7.81 20.46 9.15
CA LEU A 489 -6.46 20.35 9.68
C LEU A 489 -6.30 19.26 10.75
N SER A 490 -7.32 18.96 11.55
CA SER A 490 -7.27 17.83 12.50
C SER A 490 -7.25 16.47 11.77
N ARG A 491 -7.65 16.42 10.49
CA ARG A 491 -7.51 15.22 9.65
C ARG A 491 -6.05 14.95 9.23
N THR A 492 -5.13 15.92 9.38
CA THR A 492 -3.70 15.77 9.06
C THR A 492 -2.86 15.23 10.24
N GLU A 493 -3.48 14.83 11.36
CA GLU A 493 -2.82 14.24 12.55
C GLU A 493 -2.06 12.93 12.33
N VAL A 494 -2.09 12.36 11.11
CA VAL A 494 -1.21 11.26 10.67
C VAL A 494 0.27 11.59 10.89
N LEU A 495 0.61 12.88 10.99
CA LEU A 495 1.97 13.37 11.25
C LEU A 495 2.55 13.11 12.65
N ASN A 496 1.75 12.62 13.62
CA ASN A 496 2.20 12.51 15.02
C ASN A 496 3.44 11.59 15.19
N ARG A 497 3.54 10.47 14.48
CA ARG A 497 4.70 9.56 14.58
C ARG A 497 5.97 10.05 13.89
N ILE A 498 5.86 11.00 12.97
CA ILE A 498 7.00 11.55 12.22
C ILE A 498 7.86 12.46 13.13
N MET A 499 7.25 13.08 14.14
CA MET A 499 7.92 14.02 15.03
C MET A 499 8.39 13.37 16.35
N ASP A 500 7.86 12.21 16.71
CA ASP A 500 8.13 11.53 17.99
C ASP A 500 9.26 10.48 17.91
N ALA A 501 9.90 10.30 16.75
CA ALA A 501 11.08 9.44 16.65
C ALA A 501 12.33 10.17 17.18
N ASP A 502 13.15 9.46 17.97
CA ASP A 502 14.45 9.88 18.50
C ASP A 502 15.50 10.32 17.43
N ASP A 503 15.10 10.37 16.16
CA ASP A 503 15.88 10.79 14.99
C ASP A 503 16.04 12.31 14.85
N LEU A 504 15.40 13.12 15.69
CA LEU A 504 15.66 14.58 15.76
C LEU A 504 17.11 14.91 16.15
N SER A 505 17.84 13.96 16.75
CA SER A 505 19.28 14.09 17.01
C SER A 505 20.15 14.06 15.73
N GLN A 506 19.62 13.54 14.62
CA GLN A 506 20.32 13.43 13.34
C GLN A 506 20.17 14.69 12.47
N LEU A 507 19.14 15.52 12.72
CA LEU A 507 18.87 16.79 12.00
C LEU A 507 19.93 17.89 12.22
N ALA A 508 20.82 17.74 13.22
CA ALA A 508 21.94 18.67 13.42
C ALA A 508 23.09 18.49 12.41
N ASN A 509 23.03 17.45 11.56
CA ASN A 509 24.12 17.08 10.65
C ASN A 509 23.87 17.40 9.17
N LEU A 510 22.85 18.20 8.83
CA LEU A 510 22.61 18.59 7.43
C LEU A 510 23.55 19.73 6.98
N GLY A 511 24.46 19.39 6.06
CA GLY A 511 25.31 20.32 5.31
C GLY A 511 26.79 19.89 5.23
N ASN A 512 27.52 20.45 4.26
CA ASN A 512 29.00 20.41 4.18
C ASN A 512 29.67 21.26 5.30
N ASP A 513 29.09 21.24 6.49
CA ASP A 513 29.53 22.01 7.63
C ASP A 513 30.78 21.37 8.24
N THR A 514 31.70 22.20 8.69
CA THR A 514 32.86 21.74 9.45
C THR A 514 32.43 21.16 10.81
N PRO A 515 33.24 20.26 11.42
CA PRO A 515 32.90 19.64 12.71
C PRO A 515 32.59 20.66 13.83
N GLU A 516 33.21 21.84 13.79
CA GLU A 516 33.03 22.91 14.76
C GLU A 516 31.69 23.66 14.58
N GLU A 517 31.25 23.87 13.33
CA GLU A 517 29.94 24.48 13.02
C GLU A 517 28.78 23.56 13.42
N ARG A 518 28.93 22.24 13.26
CA ARG A 518 27.96 21.24 13.73
C ARG A 518 27.81 21.27 15.24
N LEU A 519 28.92 21.40 15.97
CA LEU A 519 28.91 21.51 17.43
C LEU A 519 28.22 22.80 17.90
N GLN A 520 28.43 23.90 17.17
CA GLN A 520 27.84 25.20 17.48
C GLN A 520 26.34 25.25 17.17
N LYS A 521 25.89 24.64 16.06
CA LYS A 521 24.46 24.47 15.74
C LYS A 521 23.75 23.60 16.77
N ARG A 522 24.36 22.48 17.18
CA ARG A 522 23.82 21.60 18.24
C ARG A 522 23.68 22.34 19.56
N LYS A 523 24.67 23.17 19.92
CA LYS A 523 24.64 23.98 21.14
C LYS A 523 23.54 25.05 21.09
N ARG A 524 23.40 25.76 19.96
CA ARG A 524 22.31 26.74 19.75
C ARG A 524 20.92 26.10 19.79
N TYR A 525 20.78 24.89 19.25
CA TYR A 525 19.51 24.16 19.26
C TYR A 525 19.11 23.76 20.70
N MET A 526 20.06 23.21 21.47
CA MET A 526 19.84 22.90 22.89
C MET A 526 19.50 24.16 23.70
N GLU A 527 20.18 25.28 23.43
CA GLU A 527 19.89 26.58 24.08
C GLU A 527 18.48 27.09 23.73
N LEU A 528 18.06 26.99 22.47
CA LEU A 528 16.72 27.36 22.03
C LEU A 528 15.64 26.46 22.63
N GLN A 529 15.91 25.16 22.77
CA GLN A 529 14.98 24.22 23.38
C GLN A 529 14.79 24.50 24.88
N VAL A 530 15.86 24.89 25.58
CA VAL A 530 15.81 25.33 26.99
C VAL A 530 15.08 26.67 27.12
N VAL A 531 15.33 27.63 26.22
CA VAL A 531 14.64 28.93 26.21
C VAL A 531 13.15 28.75 25.92
N LEU A 532 12.79 27.89 24.97
CA LEU A 532 11.40 27.60 24.63
C LEU A 532 10.69 26.87 25.77
N GLY A 533 11.33 25.89 26.41
CA GLY A 533 10.78 25.21 27.58
C GLY A 533 10.62 26.14 28.80
N LYS A 534 11.52 27.12 28.96
CA LYS A 534 11.44 28.12 30.02
C LYS A 534 10.32 29.14 29.78
N ALA A 535 10.19 29.65 28.55
CA ALA A 535 9.06 30.51 28.17
C ALA A 535 7.72 29.79 28.35
N PHE A 536 7.65 28.50 28.01
CA PHE A 536 6.45 27.67 28.17
C PHE A 536 6.07 27.44 29.65
N THR A 537 7.05 27.38 30.55
CA THR A 537 6.80 27.23 31.99
C THR A 537 6.48 28.56 32.67
N GLU A 538 7.05 29.67 32.19
CA GLU A 538 6.74 31.03 32.64
C GLU A 538 5.30 31.43 32.24
N ASP A 539 4.88 31.18 30.99
CA ASP A 539 3.51 31.42 30.52
C ASP A 539 2.48 30.56 31.27
N LYS A 540 2.82 29.31 31.60
CA LYS A 540 1.97 28.43 32.40
C LYS A 540 1.78 28.94 33.83
N GLN A 541 2.82 29.47 34.47
CA GLN A 541 2.74 30.03 35.81
C GLN A 541 1.98 31.37 35.84
N GLU A 542 2.07 32.17 34.77
CA GLU A 542 1.32 33.42 34.62
C GLU A 542 -0.18 33.17 34.38
N PHE A 543 -0.51 32.09 33.68
CA PHE A 543 -1.88 31.58 33.53
C PHE A 543 -2.48 31.07 34.84
N ASP A 544 -1.73 30.32 35.64
CA ASP A 544 -2.20 29.85 36.95
C ASP A 544 -2.40 31.02 37.94
N ARG A 545 -1.55 32.06 37.89
CA ARG A 545 -1.70 33.29 38.70
C ARG A 545 -2.91 34.13 38.32
N SER A 546 -3.22 34.23 37.03
CA SER A 546 -4.36 34.99 36.51
C SER A 546 -5.70 34.27 36.74
N THR A 547 -5.68 32.94 36.79
CA THR A 547 -6.84 32.10 37.16
C THR A 547 -7.16 32.18 38.67
N ILE A 548 -6.15 32.34 39.53
CA ILE A 548 -6.39 32.55 40.98
C ILE A 548 -6.89 33.97 41.25
N SER A 549 -6.41 34.97 40.50
CA SER A 549 -6.79 36.39 40.67
C SER A 549 -8.24 36.69 40.26
N SER A 550 -8.87 35.85 39.43
CA SER A 550 -10.25 36.00 38.97
C SER A 550 -11.30 35.37 39.90
N SER A 551 -10.89 34.72 41.00
CA SER A 551 -11.80 34.09 41.97
C SER A 551 -12.18 34.95 43.19
N SER A 552 -11.88 36.26 43.18
CA SER A 552 -12.25 37.19 44.27
C SER A 552 -13.07 38.41 43.82
N SER A 553 -14.28 38.17 43.33
CA SER A 553 -15.33 39.21 43.30
C SER A 553 -16.66 38.61 43.73
N LYS A 554 -16.93 38.72 45.04
CA LYS A 554 -18.24 38.38 45.65
C LYS A 554 -19.32 39.33 45.14
N SER A 555 -20.48 38.73 44.90
CA SER A 555 -21.77 39.29 44.50
C SER A 555 -22.23 40.48 45.34
N ILE A 556 -22.66 41.56 44.67
CA ILE A 556 -23.57 42.56 45.24
C ILE A 556 -24.97 42.26 44.73
N GLY A 557 -25.79 41.67 45.60
CA GLY A 557 -27.24 41.56 45.44
C GLY A 557 -27.93 42.80 46.00
N ALA A 558 -28.89 43.35 45.24
CA ALA A 558 -29.70 44.48 45.64
C ALA A 558 -30.58 44.14 46.86
N VAL A 559 -30.57 45.00 47.89
CA VAL A 559 -31.60 45.04 48.94
C VAL A 559 -32.17 46.45 49.01
N ARG A 560 -33.50 46.51 48.90
CA ARG A 560 -34.33 47.71 49.01
C ARG A 560 -34.21 48.35 50.39
N SER A 561 -34.22 49.67 50.36
CA SER A 561 -34.40 50.67 51.43
C SER A 561 -35.40 50.33 52.55
N ASN A 562 -35.00 50.52 53.81
CA ASN A 562 -35.64 51.49 54.70
C ASN A 562 -34.86 51.82 55.99
N CYS A 563 -34.81 53.13 56.27
CA CYS A 563 -34.65 53.89 57.51
C CYS A 563 -33.63 53.54 58.62
N LYS A 564 -32.79 54.56 58.88
CA LYS A 564 -32.03 54.87 60.09
C LYS A 564 -32.93 54.95 61.34
N LEU A 565 -32.41 54.57 62.51
CA LEU A 565 -32.01 55.50 63.58
C LEU A 565 -31.49 54.76 64.83
N LEU A 566 -30.35 55.29 65.33
CA LEU A 566 -29.92 55.40 66.73
C LEU A 566 -29.62 54.12 67.56
N GLY A 567 -28.37 54.08 68.05
CA GLY A 567 -28.16 54.08 69.51
C GLY A 567 -27.53 52.85 70.15
N ARG A 568 -26.22 52.96 70.41
CA ARG A 568 -25.60 52.82 71.74
C ARG A 568 -25.72 51.47 72.49
N GLY A 569 -24.59 50.74 72.50
CA GLY A 569 -23.92 50.31 73.74
C GLY A 569 -24.33 48.98 74.39
N GLY A 570 -23.32 48.30 74.95
CA GLY A 570 -23.47 47.52 76.19
C GLY A 570 -23.23 46.01 76.09
N LYS A 571 -22.17 45.56 76.78
CA LYS A 571 -22.05 44.25 77.45
C LYS A 571 -23.41 43.88 78.09
N THR A 572 -23.90 42.65 78.04
CA THR A 572 -23.38 41.38 78.59
C THR A 572 -24.12 40.22 77.95
#